data_AF-A0A1I2F8V6-F1
#
_entry.id   AF-A0A1I2F8V6-F1
#
_cell.length_a   1.000
_cell.length_b   1.000
_cell.length_c   1.000
_cell.angle_alpha   90.00
_cell.angle_beta   90.00
_cell.angle_gamma   90.00
#
_symmetry.space_group_name_H-M   'P 1'
#
loop_
_entity.id
_entity.type
_entity.pdbx_description
1 polymer ?
#
loop_
_entity_poly.entity_id
_entity_poly.type
_entity_poly.pdbx_seq_one_letter_code
_entity_poly.pdbx_strand_id
1 'polypeptide(L)'
;MGSGTFERWHVTATQISGASFPGYGELEDSGPYTYAVSLHGFDHDVPAVYLGGRASRQTKCYIATFIEGRLDVLHGRDSEITYKIYGPDGAPVDVTNNSPALPDSDDYRGFSEDNIVNRVSPNATGARDFGGIQVELSKALRDDTALFSLFMEELALALTVLLDSPPQADYCELLE
;
A
#
# COMPACT_ATOMS: atom_id res chain seq x y z
N MET A 1 -6.90 -16.81 -16.86
CA MET A 1 -7.41 -18.09 -16.32
C MET A 1 -6.74 -18.35 -14.97
N GLY A 2 -7.42 -18.05 -13.85
CA GLY A 2 -6.90 -18.25 -12.50
C GLY A 2 -7.95 -18.71 -11.49
N SER A 3 -9.18 -19.01 -11.94
CA SER A 3 -10.36 -19.17 -11.07
C SER A 3 -10.23 -20.30 -10.05
N GLY A 4 -9.73 -21.48 -10.44
CA GLY A 4 -9.78 -22.65 -9.55
C GLY A 4 -8.88 -22.59 -8.30
N THR A 5 -7.67 -22.04 -8.40
CA THR A 5 -6.72 -21.98 -7.26
C THR A 5 -6.91 -20.70 -6.46
N PHE A 6 -7.12 -19.57 -7.13
CA PHE A 6 -7.40 -18.30 -6.47
C PHE A 6 -8.67 -18.40 -5.61
N GLU A 7 -9.79 -18.87 -6.16
CA GLU A 7 -11.06 -18.96 -5.41
C GLU A 7 -10.99 -19.95 -4.24
N ARG A 8 -10.09 -20.93 -4.28
CA ARG A 8 -9.95 -21.94 -3.22
C ARG A 8 -9.12 -21.48 -2.04
N TRP A 9 -8.10 -20.66 -2.28
CA TRP A 9 -7.10 -20.30 -1.27
C TRP A 9 -7.12 -18.82 -0.90
N HIS A 10 -7.79 -17.98 -1.69
CA HIS A 10 -7.95 -16.56 -1.38
C HIS A 10 -8.98 -16.37 -0.26
N VAL A 11 -8.50 -15.93 0.90
CA VAL A 11 -9.33 -15.46 2.00
C VAL A 11 -9.23 -13.94 2.02
N THR A 12 -10.37 -13.25 1.89
CA THR A 12 -10.40 -11.78 1.93
C THR A 12 -9.80 -11.27 3.23
N ALA A 13 -9.11 -10.13 3.19
CA ALA A 13 -8.36 -9.58 4.33
C ALA A 13 -9.19 -9.42 5.62
N THR A 14 -10.51 -9.21 5.51
CA THR A 14 -11.44 -9.11 6.64
C THR A 14 -11.83 -10.46 7.25
N GLN A 15 -11.51 -11.58 6.59
CA GLN A 15 -11.86 -12.93 7.00
C GLN A 15 -10.64 -13.74 7.48
N ILE A 16 -9.43 -13.19 7.37
CA ILE A 16 -8.22 -13.84 7.90
C ILE A 16 -8.33 -13.96 9.42
N SER A 17 -8.12 -15.15 9.95
CA SER A 17 -8.20 -15.45 11.38
C SER A 17 -7.17 -16.51 11.76
N GLY A 18 -7.03 -16.78 13.06
CA GLY A 18 -6.17 -17.89 13.53
C GLY A 18 -6.55 -19.25 12.95
N ALA A 19 -7.82 -19.44 12.56
CA ALA A 19 -8.26 -20.67 11.91
C ALA A 19 -7.76 -20.80 10.46
N SER A 20 -7.67 -19.69 9.72
CA SER A 20 -7.15 -19.68 8.34
C SER A 20 -5.63 -19.50 8.28
N PHE A 21 -5.03 -18.88 9.29
CA PHE A 21 -3.60 -18.63 9.42
C PHE A 21 -3.17 -18.87 10.87
N PRO A 22 -2.71 -20.10 11.22
CA PRO A 22 -2.39 -20.46 12.62
C PRO A 22 -1.39 -19.53 13.32
N GLY A 23 -0.46 -18.93 12.57
CA GLY A 23 0.49 -17.94 13.10
C GLY A 23 -0.11 -16.55 13.37
N TYR A 24 -1.40 -16.33 13.06
CA TYR A 24 -2.05 -15.03 13.25
C TYR A 24 -2.10 -14.61 14.72
N GLY A 25 -2.38 -15.55 15.63
CA GLY A 25 -2.46 -15.25 17.06
C GLY A 25 -1.14 -14.69 17.59
N GLU A 26 0.00 -15.25 17.17
CA GLU A 26 1.32 -14.76 17.57
C GLU A 26 1.61 -13.35 17.04
N LEU A 27 1.12 -13.00 15.84
CA LEU A 27 1.22 -11.66 15.28
C LEU A 27 0.33 -10.66 16.05
N GLU A 28 -0.90 -11.03 16.41
CA GLU A 28 -1.77 -10.17 17.22
C GLU A 28 -1.18 -9.95 18.62
N ASP A 29 -0.68 -11.02 19.26
CA ASP A 29 -0.13 -10.98 20.62
C ASP A 29 1.17 -10.16 20.70
N SER A 30 1.91 -10.05 19.58
CA SER A 30 3.14 -9.26 19.50
C SER A 30 2.91 -7.77 19.21
N GLY A 31 1.67 -7.37 18.93
CA GLY A 31 1.28 -5.99 18.61
C GLY A 31 0.94 -5.12 19.84
N PRO A 32 0.53 -3.85 19.62
CA PRO A 32 0.27 -3.23 18.33
C PRO A 32 1.55 -2.74 17.62
N TYR A 33 1.60 -2.91 16.30
CA TYR A 33 2.66 -2.37 15.47
C TYR A 33 2.36 -0.92 15.09
N THR A 34 3.39 -0.05 15.07
CA THR A 34 3.27 1.35 14.59
C THR A 34 2.75 1.40 13.15
N TYR A 35 3.28 0.51 12.31
CA TYR A 35 2.85 0.29 10.95
C TYR A 35 2.76 -1.22 10.69
N ALA A 36 1.82 -1.61 9.85
CA ALA A 36 1.81 -2.92 9.22
C ALA A 36 1.56 -2.72 7.72
N VAL A 37 2.20 -3.53 6.90
CA VAL A 37 2.07 -3.43 5.44
C VAL A 37 1.55 -4.75 4.90
N SER A 38 0.49 -4.70 4.10
CA SER A 38 -0.01 -5.85 3.35
C SER A 38 0.20 -5.64 1.85
N LEU A 39 0.73 -6.68 1.18
CA LEU A 39 0.96 -6.67 -0.26
C LEU A 39 -0.10 -7.53 -0.94
N HIS A 40 -0.78 -6.95 -1.91
CA HIS A 40 -1.85 -7.57 -2.66
C HIS A 40 -1.64 -7.36 -4.16
N GLY A 41 -2.46 -8.02 -4.97
CA GLY A 41 -2.40 -7.87 -6.42
C GLY A 41 -3.79 -7.76 -7.02
N PHE A 42 -3.92 -6.89 -8.02
CA PHE A 42 -5.13 -6.74 -8.81
C PHE A 42 -4.85 -6.92 -10.30
N ASP A 43 -5.91 -7.14 -11.09
CA ASP A 43 -5.81 -7.32 -12.54
C ASP A 43 -5.97 -5.96 -13.25
N HIS A 44 -4.90 -5.50 -13.89
CA HIS A 44 -4.85 -4.25 -14.64
C HIS A 44 -3.63 -4.24 -15.57
N ASP A 45 -3.81 -3.71 -16.77
CA ASP A 45 -2.82 -3.79 -17.86
C ASP A 45 -1.81 -2.63 -17.89
N VAL A 46 -1.90 -1.71 -16.92
CA VAL A 46 -0.94 -0.60 -16.73
C VAL A 46 -0.21 -0.76 -15.39
N PRO A 47 1.11 -0.54 -15.32
CA PRO A 47 1.85 -0.54 -14.06
C PRO A 47 1.29 0.50 -13.10
N ALA A 48 0.65 0.02 -12.05
CA ALA A 48 -0.10 0.84 -11.14
C ALA A 48 -0.20 0.26 -9.73
N VAL A 49 -0.42 1.15 -8.76
CA VAL A 49 -0.47 0.86 -7.34
C VAL A 49 -1.66 1.57 -6.70
N TYR A 50 -2.48 0.86 -5.92
CA TYR A 50 -3.33 1.52 -4.93
C TYR A 50 -2.67 1.48 -3.55
N LEU A 51 -2.67 2.61 -2.86
CA LEU A 51 -2.26 2.71 -1.46
C LEU A 51 -3.50 2.94 -0.59
N GLY A 52 -3.86 1.95 0.21
CA GLY A 52 -5.01 1.95 1.12
C GLY A 52 -4.63 1.72 2.58
N GLY A 53 -5.58 1.29 3.40
CA GLY A 53 -5.39 1.08 4.84
C GLY A 53 -5.60 2.36 5.67
N ARG A 54 -5.53 2.22 6.99
CA ARG A 54 -5.85 3.31 7.94
C ARG A 54 -4.70 4.25 8.33
N ALA A 55 -3.47 4.01 7.87
CA ALA A 55 -2.43 5.04 7.95
C ALA A 55 -2.89 6.34 7.26
N SER A 56 -2.34 7.51 7.63
CA SER A 56 -2.73 8.79 7.00
C SER A 56 -2.49 8.77 5.50
N ARG A 57 -3.27 9.60 4.79
CA ARG A 57 -3.00 9.94 3.40
C ARG A 57 -1.58 10.49 3.24
N GLN A 58 -1.11 11.32 4.17
CA GLN A 58 0.25 11.86 4.17
C GLN A 58 1.34 10.78 4.22
N THR A 59 1.22 9.79 5.10
CA THR A 59 2.14 8.64 5.14
C THR A 59 2.20 7.91 3.80
N LYS A 60 1.07 7.76 3.12
CA LYS A 60 1.04 7.08 1.81
C LYS A 60 1.54 7.95 0.67
N CYS A 61 1.26 9.25 0.67
CA CYS A 61 1.87 10.19 -0.26
C CYS A 61 3.40 10.20 -0.09
N TYR A 62 3.89 10.22 1.15
CA TYR A 62 5.32 10.09 1.42
C TYR A 62 5.93 8.84 0.77
N ILE A 63 5.31 7.68 0.94
CA ILE A 63 5.79 6.43 0.33
C ILE A 63 5.85 6.56 -1.20
N ALA A 64 4.77 7.04 -1.84
CA ALA A 64 4.74 7.22 -3.28
C ALA A 64 5.79 8.22 -3.78
N THR A 65 5.90 9.39 -3.15
CA THR A 65 6.92 10.40 -3.49
C THR A 65 8.34 9.88 -3.31
N PHE A 66 8.60 9.12 -2.24
CA PHE A 66 9.92 8.54 -1.99
C PHE A 66 10.30 7.55 -3.10
N ILE A 67 9.37 6.65 -3.45
CA ILE A 67 9.60 5.66 -4.50
C ILE A 67 9.82 6.34 -5.85
N GLU A 68 8.92 7.24 -6.28
CA GLU A 68 9.06 7.93 -7.56
C GLU A 68 10.35 8.76 -7.64
N GLY A 69 10.70 9.48 -6.58
CA GLY A 69 11.93 10.26 -6.53
C GLY A 69 13.18 9.39 -6.67
N ARG A 70 13.17 8.16 -6.14
CA ARG A 70 14.31 7.24 -6.27
C ARG A 70 14.33 6.50 -7.61
N LEU A 71 13.17 6.13 -8.15
CA LEU A 71 13.06 5.59 -9.52
C LEU A 71 13.59 6.59 -10.56
N ASP A 72 13.29 7.87 -10.41
CA ASP A 72 13.86 8.93 -11.25
C ASP A 72 15.38 9.04 -11.04
N VAL A 73 15.81 9.43 -9.84
CA VAL A 73 17.21 9.83 -9.59
C VAL A 73 18.22 8.70 -9.81
N LEU A 74 17.87 7.45 -9.49
CA LEU A 74 18.83 6.34 -9.52
C LEU A 74 18.67 5.43 -10.73
N HIS A 75 17.49 5.42 -11.34
CA HIS A 75 17.18 4.48 -12.40
C HIS A 75 16.77 5.17 -13.71
N GLY A 76 16.52 6.48 -13.70
CA GLY A 76 16.01 7.21 -14.87
C GLY A 76 14.66 6.66 -15.34
N ARG A 77 13.85 6.16 -14.40
CA ARG A 77 12.54 5.54 -14.62
C ARG A 77 11.47 6.41 -13.97
N ASP A 78 11.47 7.69 -14.30
CA ASP A 78 10.45 8.60 -13.83
C ASP A 78 9.11 8.22 -14.44
N SER A 79 8.05 8.40 -13.66
CA SER A 79 6.70 8.40 -14.22
C SER A 79 6.26 7.07 -14.87
N GLU A 80 6.77 5.94 -14.40
CA GLU A 80 6.40 4.62 -14.94
C GLU A 80 5.25 3.94 -14.18
N ILE A 81 4.93 4.41 -12.96
CA ILE A 81 3.90 3.82 -12.11
C ILE A 81 2.80 4.85 -11.86
N THR A 82 1.55 4.44 -12.07
CA THR A 82 0.37 5.23 -11.69
C THR A 82 -0.03 4.91 -10.26
N TYR A 83 -0.28 5.92 -9.42
CA TYR A 83 -0.76 5.70 -8.06
C TYR A 83 -2.17 6.21 -7.88
N LYS A 84 -2.92 5.52 -7.02
CA LYS A 84 -4.11 6.07 -6.39
C LYS A 84 -4.06 5.85 -4.90
N ILE A 85 -4.10 6.95 -4.16
CA ILE A 85 -3.79 6.99 -2.74
C ILE A 85 -5.07 7.33 -1.98
N TYR A 86 -5.48 6.42 -1.12
CA TYR A 86 -6.60 6.60 -0.20
C TYR A 86 -6.09 6.86 1.21
N GLY A 87 -6.74 7.74 1.95
CA GLY A 87 -6.54 7.87 3.40
C GLY A 87 -7.84 8.22 4.11
N PRO A 88 -7.97 7.88 5.40
CA PRO A 88 -9.18 8.18 6.17
C PRO A 88 -9.37 9.70 6.42
N ASP A 89 -8.34 10.49 6.15
CA ASP A 89 -8.20 11.92 6.48
C ASP A 89 -8.39 12.86 5.27
N GLY A 90 -8.79 12.36 4.09
CA GLY A 90 -9.05 13.23 2.94
C GLY A 90 -9.55 12.53 1.69
N ALA A 91 -9.73 13.32 0.62
CA ALA A 91 -10.08 12.80 -0.70
C ALA A 91 -8.93 11.95 -1.29
N PRO A 92 -9.23 10.99 -2.19
CA PRO A 92 -8.19 10.26 -2.91
C PRO A 92 -7.25 11.21 -3.67
N VAL A 93 -5.98 10.82 -3.79
CA VAL A 93 -4.98 11.49 -4.63
C VAL A 93 -4.65 10.57 -5.80
N ASP A 94 -4.75 11.08 -7.02
CA ASP A 94 -4.35 10.38 -8.23
C ASP A 94 -2.99 10.92 -8.69
N VAL A 95 -2.01 10.03 -8.88
CA VAL A 95 -0.70 10.38 -9.42
C VAL A 95 -0.61 9.76 -10.81
N THR A 96 -0.89 10.57 -11.83
CA THR A 96 -1.00 10.12 -13.22
C THR A 96 0.25 10.46 -13.99
N ASN A 97 1.13 9.48 -14.09
CA ASN A 97 2.41 9.60 -14.74
C ASN A 97 2.31 9.02 -16.16
N ASN A 98 1.86 9.84 -17.12
CA ASN A 98 1.62 9.49 -18.54
C ASN A 98 0.57 8.38 -18.81
N SER A 99 -0.15 7.95 -17.78
CA SER A 99 -1.19 6.93 -17.85
C SER A 99 -2.51 7.47 -17.33
N PRO A 100 -3.66 6.89 -17.76
CA PRO A 100 -4.96 7.31 -17.24
C PRO A 100 -5.05 7.06 -15.73
N ALA A 101 -5.78 7.95 -15.05
CA ALA A 101 -6.09 7.77 -13.63
C ALA A 101 -6.73 6.41 -13.37
N LEU A 102 -6.34 5.81 -12.26
CA LEU A 102 -6.96 4.58 -11.79
C LEU A 102 -8.43 4.86 -11.39
N PRO A 103 -9.37 3.96 -11.70
CA PRO A 103 -10.75 4.12 -11.27
C PRO A 103 -10.83 4.18 -9.73
N ASP A 104 -11.74 5.02 -9.20
CA ASP A 104 -12.07 4.94 -7.78
C ASP A 104 -12.74 3.59 -7.50
N SER A 105 -12.34 2.93 -6.42
CA SER A 105 -12.86 1.63 -6.04
C SER A 105 -12.78 1.47 -4.53
N ASP A 106 -13.94 1.20 -3.92
CA ASP A 106 -14.04 0.93 -2.50
C ASP A 106 -13.25 -0.32 -2.07
N ASP A 107 -13.04 -1.27 -2.99
CA ASP A 107 -12.32 -2.52 -2.75
C ASP A 107 -10.85 -2.29 -2.35
N TYR A 108 -10.24 -1.19 -2.78
CA TYR A 108 -8.82 -0.89 -2.57
C TYR A 108 -8.57 0.13 -1.45
N ARG A 109 -9.63 0.67 -0.83
CA ARG A 109 -9.49 1.62 0.28
C ARG A 109 -8.92 0.95 1.52
N GLY A 110 -9.36 -0.27 1.82
CA GLY A 110 -8.86 -1.05 2.95
C GLY A 110 -9.11 -0.43 4.33
N PHE A 111 -10.13 0.42 4.51
CA PHE A 111 -10.37 1.17 5.76
C PHE A 111 -11.04 0.37 6.89
N SER A 112 -11.60 -0.81 6.59
CA SER A 112 -12.30 -1.64 7.59
C SER A 112 -11.38 -1.97 8.77
N GLU A 113 -11.90 -1.86 9.99
CA GLU A 113 -11.19 -2.31 11.20
C GLU A 113 -10.96 -3.82 11.21
N ASP A 114 -11.81 -4.58 10.51
CA ASP A 114 -11.66 -6.02 10.38
C ASP A 114 -10.55 -6.40 9.39
N ASN A 115 -10.09 -5.46 8.55
CA ASN A 115 -8.97 -5.71 7.65
C ASN A 115 -7.73 -6.05 8.48
N ILE A 116 -7.12 -7.20 8.19
CA ILE A 116 -5.97 -7.75 8.89
C ILE A 116 -4.88 -6.73 9.17
N VAL A 117 -4.55 -5.88 8.17
CA VAL A 117 -3.46 -4.91 8.28
C VAL A 117 -3.77 -3.82 9.31
N ASN A 118 -5.05 -3.50 9.50
CA ASN A 118 -5.52 -2.53 10.49
C ASN A 118 -5.74 -3.16 11.87
N ARG A 119 -5.97 -4.48 11.96
CA ARG A 119 -6.08 -5.17 13.27
C ARG A 119 -4.74 -5.26 13.98
N VAL A 120 -3.67 -5.54 13.24
CA VAL A 120 -2.31 -5.66 13.82
C VAL A 120 -1.63 -4.30 13.98
N SER A 121 -2.06 -3.29 13.22
CA SER A 121 -1.67 -1.90 13.39
C SER A 121 -2.92 -1.02 13.58
N PRO A 122 -3.64 -1.19 14.71
CA PRO A 122 -4.78 -0.35 15.02
C PRO A 122 -4.19 1.00 15.42
N ASN A 123 -4.54 2.06 14.72
CA ASN A 123 -4.18 3.43 15.10
C ASN A 123 -4.93 3.83 16.39
N ALA A 124 -4.67 3.11 17.48
CA ALA A 124 -5.42 3.14 18.74
C ALA A 124 -5.19 4.44 19.51
N THR A 125 -4.10 5.14 19.23
CA THR A 125 -3.76 6.44 19.82
C THR A 125 -4.37 7.61 19.06
N GLY A 126 -4.94 7.37 17.87
CA GLY A 126 -5.38 8.43 16.96
C GLY A 126 -4.22 9.31 16.47
N ALA A 127 -2.97 8.84 16.62
CA ALA A 127 -1.81 9.52 16.07
C ALA A 127 -1.97 9.59 14.56
N ARG A 128 -1.78 10.77 13.98
CA ARG A 128 -2.21 11.04 12.60
C ARG A 128 -1.63 10.05 11.59
N ASP A 129 -0.42 9.54 11.82
CA ASP A 129 0.32 8.84 10.77
C ASP A 129 0.39 7.32 10.91
N PHE A 130 0.04 6.76 12.06
CA PHE A 130 0.15 5.32 12.33
C PHE A 130 -1.01 4.52 11.72
N GLY A 131 -0.77 3.25 11.47
CA GLY A 131 -1.80 2.30 11.06
C GLY A 131 -1.38 1.37 9.94
N GLY A 132 -2.33 0.51 9.55
CA GLY A 132 -2.16 -0.40 8.44
C GLY A 132 -2.04 0.33 7.09
N ILE A 133 -1.15 -0.17 6.23
CA ILE A 133 -0.90 0.28 4.87
C ILE A 133 -1.16 -0.90 3.94
N GLN A 134 -2.17 -0.78 3.09
CA GLN A 134 -2.46 -1.77 2.06
C GLN A 134 -1.82 -1.33 0.75
N VAL A 135 -1.04 -2.20 0.12
CA VAL A 135 -0.40 -1.95 -1.18
C VAL A 135 -0.96 -2.95 -2.20
N GLU A 136 -1.78 -2.47 -3.12
CA GLU A 136 -2.34 -3.25 -4.22
C GLU A 136 -1.50 -3.07 -5.47
N LEU A 137 -0.96 -4.16 -6.03
CA LEU A 137 -0.02 -4.12 -7.14
C LEU A 137 -0.69 -4.65 -8.41
N SER A 138 -0.76 -3.82 -9.45
CA SER A 138 -1.32 -4.23 -10.75
C SER A 138 -0.57 -5.44 -11.32
N LYS A 139 -1.26 -6.20 -12.16
CA LYS A 139 -0.65 -7.30 -12.89
C LYS A 139 0.49 -6.82 -13.79
N ALA A 140 0.30 -5.73 -14.53
CA ALA A 140 1.35 -5.18 -15.39
C ALA A 140 2.62 -4.79 -14.62
N LEU A 141 2.49 -4.18 -13.42
CA LEU A 141 3.65 -3.93 -12.56
C LEU A 141 4.34 -5.22 -12.14
N ARG A 142 3.57 -6.23 -11.69
CA ARG A 142 4.13 -7.52 -11.22
C ARG A 142 4.74 -8.36 -12.34
N ASP A 143 4.27 -8.20 -13.58
CA ASP A 143 4.79 -8.92 -14.76
C ASP A 143 6.08 -8.27 -15.31
N ASP A 144 6.30 -6.96 -15.12
CA ASP A 144 7.59 -6.32 -15.35
C ASP A 144 8.55 -6.59 -14.18
N THR A 145 9.32 -7.67 -14.26
CA THR A 145 10.25 -8.08 -13.20
C THR A 145 11.28 -7.01 -12.84
N ALA A 146 11.69 -6.15 -13.78
CA ALA A 146 12.68 -5.11 -13.52
C ALA A 146 12.05 -3.96 -12.73
N LEU A 147 10.89 -3.47 -13.18
CA LEU A 147 10.16 -2.41 -12.46
C LEU A 147 9.68 -2.89 -11.10
N PHE A 148 9.15 -4.12 -11.03
CA PHE A 148 8.70 -4.72 -9.80
C PHE A 148 9.81 -4.84 -8.76
N SER A 149 11.00 -5.30 -9.17
CA SER A 149 12.13 -5.46 -8.24
C SER A 149 12.57 -4.11 -7.66
N LEU A 150 12.68 -3.10 -8.51
CA LEU A 150 13.01 -1.74 -8.08
C LEU A 150 11.93 -1.18 -7.15
N PHE A 151 10.66 -1.30 -7.52
CA PHE A 151 9.55 -0.88 -6.67
C PHE A 151 9.60 -1.53 -5.28
N MET A 152 9.85 -2.83 -5.20
CA MET A 152 9.92 -3.54 -3.92
C MET A 152 11.13 -3.13 -3.07
N GLU A 153 12.29 -2.90 -3.70
CA GLU A 153 13.46 -2.36 -3.03
C GLU A 153 13.18 -0.97 -2.45
N GLU A 154 12.60 -0.09 -3.26
CA GLU A 154 12.29 1.28 -2.87
C GLU A 154 11.17 1.37 -1.83
N LEU A 155 10.17 0.50 -1.91
CA LEU A 155 9.14 0.37 -0.87
C LEU A 155 9.77 -0.04 0.46
N ALA A 156 10.67 -1.02 0.47
CA ALA A 156 11.34 -1.45 1.70
C ALA A 156 12.18 -0.32 2.33
N LEU A 157 12.88 0.46 1.50
CA LEU A 157 13.62 1.64 1.96
C LEU A 157 12.69 2.74 2.48
N ALA A 158 11.62 3.07 1.76
CA ALA A 158 10.63 4.06 2.18
C ALA A 158 10.04 3.72 3.56
N LEU A 159 9.69 2.45 3.77
CA LEU A 159 9.15 1.97 5.05
C LEU A 159 10.19 2.02 6.18
N THR A 160 11.46 1.76 5.87
CA THR A 160 12.55 1.89 6.85
C THR A 160 12.74 3.34 7.28
N VAL A 161 12.77 4.28 6.33
CA VAL A 161 12.89 5.70 6.64
C VAL A 161 11.66 6.23 7.39
N LEU A 162 10.46 5.76 7.03
CA LEU A 162 9.21 6.11 7.69
C LEU A 162 9.20 5.75 9.18
N LEU A 163 9.82 4.62 9.56
CA LEU A 163 9.95 4.20 10.95
C LEU A 163 10.87 5.13 11.76
N ASP A 164 11.93 5.65 11.14
CA ASP A 164 12.91 6.51 11.78
C ASP A 164 12.47 7.98 11.83
N SER A 165 11.70 8.44 10.84
CA SER A 165 11.36 9.85 10.65
C SER A 165 10.00 10.00 9.98
N PRO A 166 8.89 10.06 10.76
CA PRO A 166 7.56 10.23 10.20
C PRO A 166 7.43 11.56 9.45
N PRO A 167 6.55 11.63 8.43
CA PRO A 167 6.45 12.78 7.53
C PRO A 167 6.14 14.06 8.29
N GLN A 168 6.91 15.13 8.03
CA GLN A 168 6.70 16.46 8.63
C GLN A 168 6.16 17.49 7.63
N ALA A 169 6.18 17.15 6.33
CA ALA A 169 5.72 17.99 5.23
C ALA A 169 4.44 17.44 4.61
N ASP A 170 3.73 18.27 3.82
CA ASP A 170 2.63 17.81 2.99
C ASP A 170 3.20 17.15 1.73
N TYR A 171 3.35 15.83 1.77
CA TYR A 171 3.89 15.06 0.63
C TYR A 171 2.87 14.89 -0.48
N CYS A 172 1.57 15.05 -0.19
CA CYS A 172 0.55 14.96 -1.23
C CYS A 172 0.63 16.14 -2.20
N GLU A 173 0.99 17.34 -1.72
CA GLU A 173 1.26 18.51 -2.58
C GLU A 173 2.47 18.32 -3.51
N LEU A 174 3.39 17.41 -3.20
CA LEU A 174 4.56 17.12 -4.04
C LEU A 174 4.26 16.14 -5.18
N LEU A 175 3.06 15.56 -5.21
CA LEU A 175 2.61 14.58 -6.21
C LEU A 175 1.65 15.16 -7.25
N GLU A 176 1.25 16.42 -7.09
CA GLU A 176 0.43 17.19 -8.05
C GLU A 176 1.30 17.88 -9.12
#